data_AF-A0A1W0WX35-F1
#
_entry.id   AF-A0A1W0WX35-F1
#
_cell.length_a   1.000
_cell.length_b   1.000
_cell.length_c   1.000
_cell.angle_alpha   90.00
_cell.angle_beta   90.00
_cell.angle_gamma   90.00
#
_symmetry.space_group_name_H-M   'P 1'
#
loop_
_entity.id
_entity.type
_entity.pdbx_description
1 polymer ?
#
loop_
_entity_poly.entity_id
_entity_poly.type
_entity_poly.pdbx_seq_one_letter_code
_entity_poly.pdbx_strand_id
1 'polypeptide(L)'
;MSFLYSFVCYLADFNHREPYDLKFSEAVYFSQYWVKGLATLFILTIFCSKSAVMLDIMEHTETYKREMKHPRPFEQTYYAGAVFMTFLLFNAIMIGSRIYQTFVSHRDCWGLINSFPWFDVNYMQDEMFTGFVSNFTESLRLLCSGFVGLILVEFSCGPASECRAILQRTKSLADLSSDLPKAWTAREQSLVTAIGFRTHLTTLLIMILLSDVICLNAAFSSFVVLTVPESLVRLVVSILLYVVSIYSVVQGLICLTHTDDSTLEIVQQLQSVSGQARAQPRQTLPALVTRANVDPDVVELRSNLMTFSAGCFGGRKLAPPLHGLGNVTQGTVFTIFGLLFTFLIFMMEESHRSDAPPSPAAECSAGVFAAFNNKTKG
;
A
#
# COMPACT_ATOMS: atom_id res chain seq x y z
N MET A 1 -6.54 25.84 -7.13
CA MET A 1 -5.68 27.02 -7.29
C MET A 1 -4.20 26.71 -7.03
N SER A 2 -3.78 26.26 -5.85
CA SER A 2 -2.35 26.00 -5.59
C SER A 2 -1.72 24.88 -6.44
N PHE A 3 -2.43 23.77 -6.71
CA PHE A 3 -1.94 22.76 -7.65
C PHE A 3 -1.72 23.33 -9.07
N LEU A 4 -2.64 24.19 -9.54
CA LEU A 4 -2.51 24.89 -10.82
C LEU A 4 -1.34 25.89 -10.82
N TYR A 5 -1.04 26.48 -9.66
CA TYR A 5 0.11 27.37 -9.50
C TYR A 5 1.42 26.60 -9.62
N SER A 6 1.60 25.50 -8.86
CA SER A 6 2.76 24.61 -9.01
C SER A 6 2.86 24.03 -10.42
N PHE A 7 1.71 23.78 -11.06
CA PHE A 7 1.61 23.29 -12.43
C PHE A 7 2.26 24.27 -13.43
N VAL A 8 1.83 25.53 -13.33
CA VAL A 8 2.25 26.58 -14.26
C VAL A 8 3.69 27.01 -14.00
N CYS A 9 4.15 27.06 -12.74
CA CYS A 9 5.56 27.33 -12.42
C CYS A 9 6.50 26.32 -13.09
N TYR A 10 6.16 25.03 -13.06
CA TYR A 10 6.98 24.01 -13.71
C TYR A 10 6.94 24.07 -15.23
N LEU A 11 5.78 24.34 -15.84
CA LEU A 11 5.75 24.50 -17.30
C LEU A 11 6.59 25.71 -17.73
N ALA A 12 6.60 26.78 -16.93
CA ALA A 12 7.45 27.93 -17.17
C ALA A 12 8.93 27.59 -17.03
N ASP A 13 9.33 26.89 -15.95
CA ASP A 13 10.72 26.53 -15.68
C ASP A 13 11.26 25.47 -16.67
N PHE A 14 10.41 24.53 -17.07
CA PHE A 14 10.73 23.51 -18.08
C PHE A 14 10.85 24.12 -19.50
N ASN A 15 9.98 25.08 -19.85
CA ASN A 15 10.05 25.76 -21.15
C ASN A 15 11.23 26.74 -21.25
N HIS A 16 11.80 27.19 -20.13
CA HIS A 16 12.94 28.11 -20.13
C HIS A 16 14.32 27.42 -20.20
N ARG A 17 14.41 26.10 -19.97
CA ARG A 17 15.68 25.36 -20.08
C ARG A 17 15.86 24.77 -21.49
N GLU A 18 17.04 24.93 -22.07
CA GLU A 18 17.35 24.30 -23.36
C GLU A 18 17.34 22.75 -23.22
N PRO A 19 16.69 22.01 -24.15
CA PRO A 19 16.45 20.57 -24.01
C PRO A 19 17.70 19.68 -24.09
N TYR A 20 18.89 20.25 -24.35
CA TYR A 20 20.11 19.50 -24.63
C TYR A 20 21.03 19.29 -23.41
N ASP A 21 20.79 19.95 -22.27
CA ASP A 21 21.64 19.87 -21.06
C ASP A 21 20.97 19.21 -19.84
N LEU A 22 19.72 18.73 -19.96
CA LEU A 22 19.01 18.14 -18.82
C LEU A 22 19.47 16.70 -18.55
N LYS A 23 20.24 16.50 -17.48
CA LYS A 23 20.57 15.15 -16.97
C LYS A 23 19.28 14.40 -16.63
N PHE A 24 19.23 13.09 -16.92
CA PHE A 24 18.07 12.24 -16.62
C PHE A 24 17.64 12.31 -15.13
N SER A 25 18.62 12.37 -14.23
CA SER A 25 18.39 12.52 -12.78
C SER A 25 17.67 13.82 -12.41
N GLU A 26 17.95 14.93 -13.11
CA GLU A 26 17.26 16.20 -12.92
C GLU A 26 15.83 16.13 -13.43
N ALA A 27 15.61 15.54 -14.60
CA ALA A 27 14.25 15.35 -15.14
C ALA A 27 13.36 14.54 -14.18
N VAL A 28 13.91 13.45 -13.62
CA VAL A 28 13.23 12.65 -12.58
C VAL A 28 12.97 13.49 -11.33
N TYR A 29 13.96 14.24 -10.85
CA TYR A 29 13.82 15.12 -9.70
C TYR A 29 12.74 16.19 -9.89
N PHE A 30 12.61 16.79 -11.07
CA PHE A 30 11.55 17.77 -11.34
C PHE A 30 10.16 17.14 -11.47
N SER A 31 10.06 15.97 -12.09
CA SER A 31 8.79 15.25 -12.26
C SER A 31 8.15 14.83 -10.93
N GLN A 32 8.95 14.69 -9.86
CA GLN A 32 8.48 14.18 -8.58
C GLN A 32 7.33 15.01 -7.98
N TYR A 33 7.42 16.34 -8.06
CA TYR A 33 6.47 17.24 -7.39
C TYR A 33 5.06 17.07 -7.96
N TRP A 34 5.01 16.84 -9.26
CA TRP A 34 3.81 16.64 -10.03
C TRP A 34 3.19 15.29 -9.81
N VAL A 35 4.02 14.26 -9.88
CA VAL A 35 3.60 12.90 -9.64
C VAL A 35 3.05 12.78 -8.21
N LYS A 36 3.74 13.35 -7.22
CA LYS A 36 3.30 13.42 -5.82
C LYS A 36 1.99 14.19 -5.67
N GLY A 37 1.90 15.39 -6.24
CA GLY A 37 0.71 16.23 -6.15
C GLY A 37 -0.53 15.61 -6.82
N LEU A 38 -0.39 15.14 -8.06
CA LEU A 38 -1.47 14.48 -8.80
C LEU A 38 -1.92 13.21 -8.09
N ALA A 39 -0.99 12.32 -7.74
CA ALA A 39 -1.34 11.06 -7.12
C ALA A 39 -2.06 11.27 -5.77
N THR A 40 -1.62 12.26 -5.00
CA THR A 40 -2.27 12.64 -3.75
C THR A 40 -3.69 13.17 -3.97
N LEU A 41 -3.88 14.09 -4.92
CA LEU A 41 -5.22 14.60 -5.25
C LEU A 41 -6.15 13.49 -5.72
N PHE A 42 -5.67 12.57 -6.55
CA PHE A 42 -6.43 11.41 -6.98
C PHE A 42 -6.83 10.52 -5.80
N ILE A 43 -5.89 10.19 -4.91
CA ILE A 43 -6.15 9.37 -3.72
C ILE A 43 -7.18 10.05 -2.82
N LEU A 44 -7.01 11.35 -2.53
CA LEU A 44 -7.94 12.10 -1.70
C LEU A 44 -9.35 12.17 -2.31
N THR A 45 -9.44 12.41 -3.62
CA THR A 45 -10.73 12.46 -4.33
C THR A 45 -11.45 11.12 -4.25
N ILE A 46 -10.76 10.02 -4.53
CA ILE A 46 -11.33 8.67 -4.44
C ILE A 46 -11.70 8.35 -2.99
N PHE A 47 -10.83 8.64 -2.03
CA PHE A 47 -11.07 8.44 -0.61
C PHE A 47 -12.32 9.20 -0.14
N CYS A 48 -12.44 10.49 -0.44
CA CYS A 48 -13.61 11.30 -0.10
C CYS A 48 -14.89 10.76 -0.77
N SER A 49 -14.81 10.28 -2.02
CA SER A 49 -15.97 9.70 -2.71
C SER A 49 -16.41 8.35 -2.13
N LYS A 50 -15.52 7.63 -1.43
CA LYS A 50 -15.76 6.30 -0.85
C LYS A 50 -15.83 6.29 0.67
N SER A 51 -15.66 7.44 1.32
CA SER A 51 -15.58 7.55 2.78
C SER A 51 -16.83 7.03 3.48
N ALA A 52 -18.03 7.33 2.96
CA ALA A 52 -19.29 6.85 3.51
C ALA A 52 -19.35 5.32 3.56
N VAL A 53 -18.89 4.64 2.50
CA VAL A 53 -18.83 3.18 2.43
C VAL A 53 -17.80 2.62 3.41
N MET A 54 -16.64 3.27 3.54
CA MET A 54 -15.61 2.85 4.50
C MET A 54 -16.09 2.97 5.94
N LEU A 55 -16.81 4.05 6.26
CA LEU A 55 -17.38 4.27 7.58
C LEU A 55 -18.46 3.23 7.89
N ASP A 56 -19.32 2.90 6.93
CA ASP A 56 -20.33 1.83 7.08
C ASP A 56 -19.68 0.46 7.36
N ILE A 57 -18.64 0.10 6.59
CA ILE A 57 -17.89 -1.14 6.82
C ILE A 57 -17.19 -1.15 8.19
N MET A 58 -16.62 -0.01 8.60
CA MET A 58 -15.95 0.12 9.88
C MET A 58 -16.95 0.02 11.04
N GLU A 59 -18.11 0.68 10.94
CA GLU A 59 -19.17 0.62 11.95
C GLU A 59 -19.73 -0.82 12.09
N HIS A 60 -19.92 -1.53 10.98
CA HIS A 60 -20.33 -2.93 11.00
C HIS A 60 -19.29 -3.81 11.71
N THR A 61 -18.00 -3.57 11.42
CA THR A 61 -16.87 -4.31 12.03
C THR A 61 -16.73 -3.99 13.52
N GLU A 62 -16.91 -2.73 13.93
CA GLU A 62 -16.87 -2.32 15.33
C GLU A 62 -18.03 -2.89 16.14
N THR A 63 -19.25 -2.83 15.60
CA THR A 63 -20.45 -3.34 16.26
C THR A 63 -20.28 -4.82 16.57
N TYR A 64 -19.84 -5.57 15.56
CA TYR A 64 -19.50 -6.98 15.69
C TYR A 64 -18.46 -7.25 16.80
N LYS A 65 -17.37 -6.46 16.84
CA LYS A 65 -16.30 -6.62 17.85
C LYS A 65 -16.79 -6.33 19.27
N ARG A 66 -17.70 -5.35 19.44
CA ARG A 66 -18.33 -5.04 20.73
C ARG A 66 -19.21 -6.18 21.21
N GLU A 67 -19.98 -6.77 20.32
CA GLU A 67 -20.85 -7.92 20.63
C GLU A 67 -20.03 -9.15 21.07
N MET A 68 -18.93 -9.44 20.36
CA MET A 68 -18.08 -10.60 20.64
C MET A 68 -17.08 -10.41 21.79
N LYS A 69 -17.02 -9.21 22.40
CA LYS A 69 -16.06 -8.84 23.48
C LYS A 69 -14.61 -9.18 23.14
N HIS A 70 -14.23 -9.12 21.86
CA HIS A 70 -12.86 -9.41 21.45
C HIS A 70 -11.93 -8.27 21.87
N PRO A 71 -10.88 -8.54 22.67
CA PRO A 71 -9.90 -7.51 23.02
C PRO A 71 -9.23 -6.98 21.75
N ARG A 72 -8.93 -5.68 21.72
CA ARG A 72 -8.17 -5.10 20.59
C ARG A 72 -6.79 -5.77 20.55
N PRO A 73 -6.40 -6.39 19.42
CA PRO A 73 -5.08 -6.98 19.32
C PRO A 73 -4.02 -5.88 19.44
N PHE A 74 -2.95 -6.16 20.19
CA PHE A 74 -1.84 -5.22 20.42
C PHE A 74 -1.24 -4.69 19.10
N GLU A 75 -1.19 -5.55 18.08
CA GLU A 75 -0.70 -5.24 16.73
C GLU A 75 -1.47 -4.08 16.09
N GLN A 76 -2.79 -4.00 16.31
CA GLN A 76 -3.63 -2.94 15.75
C GLN A 76 -3.29 -1.57 16.38
N THR A 77 -3.05 -1.54 17.68
CA THR A 77 -2.66 -0.31 18.40
C THR A 77 -1.27 0.16 18.00
N TYR A 78 -0.32 -0.77 17.88
CA TYR A 78 1.03 -0.46 17.39
C TYR A 78 0.99 0.13 15.98
N TYR A 79 0.19 -0.49 15.11
CA TYR A 79 0.02 -0.07 13.73
C TYR A 79 -0.56 1.35 13.60
N ALA A 80 -1.67 1.64 14.27
CA ALA A 80 -2.26 2.99 14.28
C ALA A 80 -1.29 4.02 14.89
N GLY A 81 -0.55 3.61 15.93
CA GLY A 81 0.51 4.42 16.53
C GLY A 81 1.62 4.76 15.55
N ALA A 82 2.09 3.79 14.75
CA ALA A 82 3.14 4.01 13.76
C ALA A 82 2.70 5.04 12.70
N VAL A 83 1.49 4.89 12.13
CA VAL A 83 0.93 5.85 11.16
C VAL A 83 0.85 7.25 11.76
N PHE A 84 0.30 7.38 12.97
CA PHE A 84 0.12 8.66 13.63
C PHE A 84 1.45 9.33 14.01
N MET A 85 2.41 8.56 14.53
CA MET A 85 3.74 9.07 14.87
C MET A 85 4.50 9.52 13.63
N THR A 86 4.43 8.77 12.52
CA THR A 86 5.04 9.18 11.24
C THR A 86 4.37 10.43 10.68
N PHE A 87 3.05 10.55 10.80
CA PHE A 87 2.33 11.78 10.44
C PHE A 87 2.84 12.99 11.24
N LEU A 88 2.94 12.87 12.57
CA LEU A 88 3.43 13.95 13.42
C LEU A 88 4.88 14.30 13.11
N LEU A 89 5.75 13.30 13.00
CA LEU A 89 7.17 13.48 12.71
C LEU A 89 7.39 14.16 11.37
N PHE A 90 6.67 13.72 10.33
CA PHE A 90 6.74 14.32 9.00
C PHE A 90 6.33 15.79 9.01
N ASN A 91 5.16 16.10 9.57
CA ASN A 91 4.70 17.49 9.61
C ASN A 91 5.63 18.37 10.45
N ALA A 92 6.10 17.89 11.61
CA ALA A 92 7.01 18.64 12.48
C ALA A 92 8.33 18.98 11.78
N ILE A 93 8.94 18.01 11.07
CA ILE A 93 10.21 18.21 10.38
C ILE A 93 10.04 19.08 9.14
N MET A 94 8.98 18.86 8.35
CA MET A 94 8.73 19.65 7.14
C MET A 94 8.37 21.11 7.46
N ILE A 95 7.54 21.34 8.49
CA ILE A 95 7.23 22.70 8.96
C ILE A 95 8.46 23.34 9.60
N GLY A 96 9.15 22.61 10.49
CA GLY A 96 10.33 23.12 11.21
C GLY A 96 11.47 23.50 10.27
N SER A 97 11.78 22.67 9.28
CA SER A 97 12.81 22.96 8.28
C SER A 97 12.46 24.17 7.40
N ARG A 98 11.19 24.34 7.03
CA ARG A 98 10.73 25.52 6.27
C ARG A 98 10.81 26.80 7.09
N ILE A 99 10.37 26.76 8.35
CA ILE A 99 10.52 27.86 9.30
C ILE A 99 12.01 28.24 9.43
N TYR A 100 12.88 27.25 9.66
CA TYR A 100 14.32 27.47 9.77
C TYR A 100 14.89 28.15 8.51
N GLN A 101 14.61 27.62 7.32
CA GLN A 101 15.09 28.20 6.04
C GLN A 101 14.59 29.63 5.81
N THR A 102 13.35 29.90 6.19
CA THR A 102 12.74 31.23 6.10
C THR A 102 13.45 32.24 7.01
N PHE A 103 13.75 31.86 8.25
CA PHE A 103 14.34 32.76 9.24
C PHE A 103 15.86 32.91 9.11
N VAL A 104 16.56 31.89 8.64
CA VAL A 104 18.03 31.84 8.62
C VAL A 104 18.61 32.19 7.24
N SER A 105 18.01 31.71 6.15
CA SER A 105 18.64 31.78 4.82
C SER A 105 18.20 32.96 3.95
N HIS A 106 17.02 33.55 4.20
CA HIS A 106 16.42 34.52 3.27
C HIS A 106 15.92 35.81 3.94
N ARG A 107 16.58 36.27 5.01
CA ARG A 107 16.24 37.54 5.68
C ARG A 107 16.23 38.75 4.73
N ASP A 108 17.00 38.69 3.64
CA ASP A 108 17.22 39.81 2.73
C ASP A 108 16.44 39.72 1.40
N CYS A 109 15.66 38.65 1.15
CA CYS A 109 14.99 38.37 -0.14
C CYS A 109 13.45 38.39 -0.07
N TRP A 110 12.85 39.26 0.75
CA TRP A 110 11.39 39.36 0.95
C TRP A 110 10.65 40.08 -0.20
N GLY A 111 11.27 40.17 -1.38
CA GLY A 111 10.72 40.85 -2.55
C GLY A 111 9.69 39.99 -3.31
N LEU A 112 8.99 40.63 -4.25
CA LEU A 112 8.21 39.92 -5.28
C LEU A 112 9.15 39.03 -6.09
N ILE A 113 8.83 37.73 -6.21
CA ILE A 113 9.65 36.78 -6.98
C ILE A 113 9.05 36.52 -8.35
N ASN A 114 7.72 36.42 -8.47
CA ASN A 114 7.07 36.12 -9.75
C ASN A 114 5.75 36.88 -9.88
N SER A 115 5.58 37.59 -11.00
CA SER A 115 4.29 38.10 -11.46
C SER A 115 3.56 36.98 -12.22
N PHE A 116 2.61 36.32 -11.57
CA PHE A 116 1.71 35.41 -12.26
C PHE A 116 0.79 36.22 -13.17
N PRO A 117 0.30 35.66 -14.29
CA PRO A 117 -0.59 36.40 -15.21
C PRO A 117 -1.89 36.94 -14.58
N TRP A 118 -2.22 36.55 -13.34
CA TRP A 118 -3.46 36.93 -12.64
C TRP A 118 -3.24 37.56 -11.25
N PHE A 119 -2.06 37.42 -10.63
CA PHE A 119 -1.74 37.98 -9.30
C PHE A 119 -0.24 37.89 -9.01
N ASP A 120 0.29 38.88 -8.28
CA ASP A 120 1.67 38.87 -7.80
C ASP A 120 1.81 38.00 -6.54
N VAL A 121 2.81 37.11 -6.52
CA VAL A 121 3.08 36.22 -5.38
C VAL A 121 4.40 36.64 -4.73
N ASN A 122 4.34 37.02 -3.45
CA ASN A 122 5.53 37.26 -2.64
C ASN A 122 6.20 35.91 -2.30
N TYR A 123 7.54 35.88 -2.15
CA TYR A 123 8.29 34.70 -1.70
C TYR A 123 7.68 34.01 -0.47
N MET A 124 7.27 34.79 0.52
CA MET A 124 6.58 34.28 1.71
C MET A 124 5.30 33.53 1.38
N GLN A 125 4.53 34.04 0.42
CA GLN A 125 3.30 33.38 -0.02
C GLN A 125 3.63 32.11 -0.81
N ASP A 126 4.65 32.12 -1.67
CA ASP A 126 5.10 30.95 -2.42
C ASP A 126 5.56 29.81 -1.49
N GLU A 127 6.39 30.14 -0.49
CA GLU A 127 6.85 29.19 0.53
C GLU A 127 5.69 28.68 1.42
N MET A 128 4.74 29.55 1.79
CA MET A 128 3.54 29.13 2.51
C MET A 128 2.63 28.24 1.66
N PHE A 129 2.40 28.56 0.39
CA PHE A 129 1.59 27.75 -0.52
C PHE A 129 2.24 26.39 -0.75
N THR A 130 3.53 26.37 -1.04
CA THR A 130 4.30 25.14 -1.25
C THR A 130 4.32 24.29 0.03
N GLY A 131 4.56 24.92 1.18
CA GLY A 131 4.56 24.24 2.48
C GLY A 131 3.19 23.68 2.85
N PHE A 132 2.12 24.47 2.72
CA PHE A 132 0.78 24.07 3.14
C PHE A 132 0.17 23.06 2.18
N VAL A 133 0.40 23.21 0.88
CA VAL A 133 -0.28 22.37 -0.13
C VAL A 133 0.54 21.13 -0.46
N SER A 134 1.87 21.18 -0.51
CA SER A 134 2.66 19.98 -0.81
C SER A 134 2.81 19.08 0.42
N ASN A 135 3.14 19.64 1.60
CA ASN A 135 3.48 18.80 2.76
C ASN A 135 2.23 18.23 3.45
N PHE A 136 1.18 19.03 3.62
CA PHE A 136 -0.04 18.51 4.24
C PHE A 136 -0.75 17.51 3.34
N THR A 137 -0.68 17.66 2.01
CA THR A 137 -1.33 16.68 1.14
C THR A 137 -0.63 15.32 1.24
N GLU A 138 0.71 15.27 1.23
CA GLU A 138 1.46 14.02 1.42
C GLU A 138 1.17 13.36 2.79
N SER A 139 1.05 14.15 3.85
CA SER A 139 0.73 13.63 5.18
C SER A 139 -0.74 13.20 5.33
N LEU A 140 -1.68 13.90 4.69
CA LEU A 140 -3.08 13.47 4.60
C LEU A 140 -3.22 12.16 3.81
N ARG A 141 -2.42 11.98 2.75
CA ARG A 141 -2.37 10.73 1.99
C ARG A 141 -1.97 9.54 2.87
N LEU A 142 -0.97 9.72 3.76
CA LEU A 142 -0.58 8.72 4.76
C LEU A 142 -1.74 8.39 5.72
N LEU A 143 -2.53 9.40 6.13
CA LEU A 143 -3.70 9.14 6.96
C LEU A 143 -4.78 8.34 6.19
N CYS A 144 -5.00 8.65 4.91
CA CYS A 144 -5.92 7.91 4.06
C CYS A 144 -5.49 6.45 3.89
N SER A 145 -4.22 6.20 3.56
CA SER A 145 -3.71 4.83 3.42
C SER A 145 -3.69 4.09 4.74
N GLY A 146 -3.25 4.74 5.81
CA GLY A 146 -3.26 4.19 7.17
C GLY A 146 -4.66 3.82 7.64
N PHE A 147 -5.67 4.66 7.37
CA PHE A 147 -7.08 4.37 7.67
C PHE A 147 -7.59 3.17 6.89
N VAL A 148 -7.33 3.12 5.58
CA VAL A 148 -7.70 1.96 4.75
C VAL A 148 -7.03 0.68 5.26
N GLY A 149 -5.73 0.71 5.56
CA GLY A 149 -5.01 -0.43 6.13
C GLY A 149 -5.56 -0.82 7.51
N LEU A 150 -5.97 0.15 8.33
CA LEU A 150 -6.58 -0.11 9.64
C LEU A 150 -7.89 -0.89 9.50
N ILE A 151 -8.77 -0.46 8.58
CA ILE A 151 -10.03 -1.16 8.32
C ILE A 151 -9.76 -2.60 7.88
N LEU A 152 -8.78 -2.83 7.00
CA LEU A 152 -8.42 -4.19 6.56
C LEU A 152 -7.93 -5.06 7.73
N VAL A 153 -7.06 -4.52 8.60
CA VAL A 153 -6.58 -5.21 9.80
C VAL A 153 -7.74 -5.48 10.76
N GLU A 154 -8.61 -4.50 11.03
CA GLU A 154 -9.76 -4.67 11.91
C GLU A 154 -10.72 -5.75 11.41
N PHE A 155 -11.02 -5.73 10.10
CA PHE A 155 -11.83 -6.75 9.48
C PHE A 155 -11.17 -8.14 9.59
N SER A 156 -9.84 -8.23 9.39
CA SER A 156 -9.08 -9.48 9.48
C SER A 156 -9.09 -10.10 10.88
N CYS A 157 -9.03 -9.27 11.92
CA CYS A 157 -9.03 -9.69 13.32
C CYS A 157 -10.44 -9.79 13.93
N GLY A 158 -11.46 -9.32 13.22
CA GLY A 158 -12.85 -9.34 13.64
C GLY A 158 -13.63 -10.39 12.84
N PRO A 159 -14.62 -9.99 12.02
CA PRO A 159 -15.53 -10.92 11.33
C PRO A 159 -14.80 -12.02 10.54
N ALA A 160 -13.72 -11.69 9.83
CA ALA A 160 -12.96 -12.65 9.03
C ALA A 160 -12.39 -13.81 9.85
N SER A 161 -12.07 -13.57 11.12
CA SER A 161 -11.48 -14.56 12.02
C SER A 161 -12.52 -15.38 12.78
N GLU A 162 -13.81 -15.05 12.69
CA GLU A 162 -14.87 -15.74 13.44
C GLU A 162 -14.98 -17.21 13.03
N CYS A 163 -15.04 -17.47 11.73
CA CYS A 163 -15.10 -18.82 11.19
C CYS A 163 -13.94 -19.66 11.75
N ARG A 164 -12.72 -19.09 11.77
CA ARG A 164 -11.55 -19.73 12.37
C ARG A 164 -11.76 -20.01 13.85
N ALA A 165 -12.22 -19.03 14.61
CA ALA A 165 -12.44 -19.16 16.05
C ALA A 165 -13.48 -20.23 16.40
N ILE A 166 -14.56 -20.34 15.61
CA ILE A 166 -15.58 -21.40 15.77
C ILE A 166 -14.95 -22.76 15.50
N LEU A 167 -14.28 -22.93 14.36
CA LEU A 167 -13.67 -24.21 13.97
C LEU A 167 -12.54 -24.65 14.93
N GLN A 168 -11.79 -23.72 15.51
CA GLN A 168 -10.74 -24.03 16.49
C GLN A 168 -11.31 -24.48 17.85
N ARG A 169 -12.53 -24.05 18.20
CA ARG A 169 -13.19 -24.47 19.45
C ARG A 169 -13.79 -25.86 19.36
N THR A 170 -14.06 -26.33 18.15
CA THR A 170 -14.61 -27.66 17.89
C THR A 170 -13.60 -28.75 18.30
N LYS A 171 -13.92 -29.51 19.35
CA LYS A 171 -13.05 -30.57 19.91
C LYS A 171 -13.46 -31.97 19.51
N SER A 172 -14.74 -32.17 19.16
CA SER A 172 -15.29 -33.47 18.83
C SER A 172 -16.07 -33.43 17.50
N LEU A 173 -16.34 -34.62 16.94
CA LEU A 173 -17.14 -34.76 15.73
C LEU A 173 -18.62 -34.34 15.94
N ALA A 174 -19.13 -34.48 17.17
CA ALA A 174 -20.47 -34.05 17.54
C ALA A 174 -20.56 -32.53 17.67
N ASP A 175 -19.53 -31.88 18.21
CA ASP A 175 -19.45 -30.41 18.22
C ASP A 175 -19.40 -29.88 16.78
N LEU A 176 -18.65 -30.56 15.91
CA LEU A 176 -18.45 -30.18 14.51
C LEU A 176 -19.76 -30.13 13.72
N SER A 177 -20.68 -31.06 13.94
CA SER A 177 -21.98 -31.02 13.25
C SER A 177 -22.82 -29.82 13.66
N SER A 178 -22.72 -29.38 14.91
CA SER A 178 -23.43 -28.20 15.44
C SER A 178 -22.74 -26.87 15.11
N ASP A 179 -21.42 -26.87 14.98
CA ASP A 179 -20.61 -25.67 14.78
C ASP A 179 -20.36 -25.37 13.30
N LEU A 180 -20.36 -26.39 12.42
CA LEU A 180 -20.13 -26.20 10.98
C LEU A 180 -21.14 -25.24 10.32
N PRO A 181 -22.46 -25.30 10.58
CA PRO A 181 -23.41 -24.32 10.03
C PRO A 181 -23.14 -22.88 10.50
N LYS A 182 -22.67 -22.71 11.75
CA LYS A 182 -22.33 -21.40 12.31
C LYS A 182 -21.05 -20.86 11.66
N ALA A 183 -20.02 -21.70 11.55
CA ALA A 183 -18.77 -21.36 10.87
C ALA A 183 -19.03 -20.99 9.40
N TRP A 184 -19.90 -21.73 8.72
CA TRP A 184 -20.33 -21.41 7.36
C TRP A 184 -20.99 -20.04 7.29
N THR A 185 -21.99 -19.78 8.14
CA THR A 185 -22.72 -18.51 8.14
C THR A 185 -21.77 -17.33 8.39
N ALA A 186 -20.89 -17.44 9.40
CA ALA A 186 -19.88 -16.43 9.70
C ALA A 186 -18.93 -16.19 8.52
N ARG A 187 -18.51 -17.27 7.84
CA ARG A 187 -17.67 -17.18 6.66
C ARG A 187 -18.38 -16.49 5.49
N GLU A 188 -19.64 -16.84 5.23
CA GLU A 188 -20.42 -16.25 4.14
C GLU A 188 -20.67 -14.76 4.38
N GLN A 189 -21.00 -14.37 5.61
CA GLN A 189 -21.13 -12.97 5.99
C GLN A 189 -19.81 -12.20 5.77
N SER A 190 -18.68 -12.79 6.17
CA SER A 190 -17.35 -12.20 5.91
C SER A 190 -17.07 -12.06 4.41
N LEU A 191 -17.46 -13.03 3.59
CA LEU A 191 -17.30 -12.96 2.13
C LEU A 191 -18.18 -11.87 1.52
N VAL A 192 -19.39 -11.66 2.03
CA VAL A 192 -20.26 -10.56 1.59
C VAL A 192 -19.61 -9.20 1.89
N THR A 193 -19.05 -9.01 3.08
CA THR A 193 -18.30 -7.79 3.42
C THR A 193 -17.04 -7.64 2.55
N ALA A 194 -16.33 -8.74 2.26
CA ALA A 194 -15.18 -8.77 1.35
C ALA A 194 -15.53 -8.32 -0.09
N ILE A 195 -16.76 -8.59 -0.56
CA ILE A 195 -17.24 -8.07 -1.85
C ILE A 195 -17.35 -6.54 -1.82
N GLY A 196 -17.76 -5.95 -0.69
CA GLY A 196 -17.76 -4.50 -0.49
C GLY A 196 -16.34 -3.91 -0.61
N PHE A 197 -15.37 -4.53 0.07
CA PHE A 197 -13.95 -4.19 -0.08
C PHE A 197 -13.49 -4.27 -1.54
N ARG A 198 -13.81 -5.38 -2.21
CA ARG A 198 -13.41 -5.59 -3.60
C ARG A 198 -13.99 -4.54 -4.55
N THR A 199 -15.25 -4.15 -4.34
CA THR A 199 -15.97 -3.23 -5.24
C THR A 199 -15.55 -1.78 -5.03
N HIS A 200 -15.23 -1.39 -3.80
CA HIS A 200 -15.05 0.02 -3.45
C HIS A 200 -13.61 0.39 -3.06
N LEU A 201 -12.85 -0.53 -2.48
CA LEU A 201 -11.52 -0.27 -1.94
C LEU A 201 -10.39 -0.75 -2.87
N THR A 202 -10.61 -1.73 -3.75
CA THR A 202 -9.55 -2.24 -4.65
C THR A 202 -8.89 -1.15 -5.47
N THR A 203 -9.67 -0.28 -6.12
CA THR A 203 -9.11 0.81 -6.94
C THR A 203 -8.28 1.77 -6.09
N LEU A 204 -8.77 2.11 -4.90
CA LEU A 204 -8.05 3.00 -3.99
C LEU A 204 -6.75 2.36 -3.49
N LEU A 205 -6.77 1.07 -3.11
CA LEU A 205 -5.60 0.31 -2.68
C LEU A 205 -4.52 0.28 -3.76
N ILE A 206 -4.91 0.01 -5.02
CA ILE A 206 -3.99 0.01 -6.17
C ILE A 206 -3.37 1.39 -6.34
N MET A 207 -4.19 2.45 -6.31
CA MET A 207 -3.71 3.81 -6.50
C MET A 207 -2.77 4.25 -5.38
N ILE A 208 -3.06 3.88 -4.12
CA ILE A 208 -2.18 4.14 -2.98
C ILE A 208 -0.84 3.43 -3.18
N LEU A 209 -0.84 2.12 -3.42
CA LEU A 209 0.40 1.35 -3.56
C LEU A 209 1.23 1.81 -4.76
N LEU A 210 0.60 2.05 -5.91
CA LEU A 210 1.28 2.53 -7.10
C LEU A 210 1.86 3.93 -6.87
N SER A 211 1.07 4.83 -6.29
CA SER A 211 1.54 6.17 -5.91
C SER A 211 2.71 6.09 -4.95
N ASP A 212 2.62 5.28 -3.89
CA ASP A 212 3.68 5.15 -2.91
C ASP A 212 4.97 4.63 -3.52
N VAL A 213 4.90 3.61 -4.37
CA VAL A 213 6.09 3.06 -5.06
C VAL A 213 6.73 4.10 -5.97
N ILE A 214 5.93 4.84 -6.75
CA ILE A 214 6.47 5.87 -7.64
C ILE A 214 7.07 7.03 -6.84
N CYS A 215 6.37 7.52 -5.80
CA CYS A 215 6.86 8.61 -4.97
C CYS A 215 8.09 8.21 -4.15
N LEU A 216 8.18 6.95 -3.71
CA LEU A 216 9.34 6.39 -3.03
C LEU A 216 10.54 6.30 -3.98
N ASN A 217 10.35 5.86 -5.23
CA ASN A 217 11.38 5.91 -6.26
C ASN A 217 11.89 7.35 -6.50
N ALA A 218 10.97 8.31 -6.59
CA ALA A 218 11.33 9.72 -6.77
C ALA A 218 12.04 10.33 -5.54
N ALA A 219 11.67 9.88 -4.34
CA ALA A 219 12.42 10.20 -3.13
C ALA A 219 13.84 9.62 -3.21
N PHE A 220 14.00 8.35 -3.58
CA PHE A 220 15.31 7.73 -3.73
C PHE A 220 16.20 8.42 -4.76
N SER A 221 15.67 8.90 -5.90
CA SER A 221 16.46 9.69 -6.85
C SER A 221 17.02 10.99 -6.25
N SER A 222 16.39 11.52 -5.20
CA SER A 222 16.90 12.72 -4.52
C SER A 222 18.21 12.47 -3.76
N PHE A 223 18.56 11.22 -3.41
CA PHE A 223 19.88 10.89 -2.85
C PHE A 223 21.04 11.19 -3.80
N VAL A 224 20.78 11.10 -5.10
CA VAL A 224 21.80 11.32 -6.13
C VAL A 224 22.16 12.80 -6.26
N VAL A 225 21.25 13.70 -5.91
CA VAL A 225 21.39 15.16 -6.10
C VAL A 225 21.64 15.89 -4.76
N LEU A 226 21.77 15.15 -3.66
CA LEU A 226 21.83 15.71 -2.30
C LEU A 226 23.20 16.36 -2.01
N THR A 227 23.21 17.69 -1.91
CA THR A 227 24.40 18.49 -1.56
C THR A 227 24.36 19.07 -0.14
N VAL A 228 23.20 19.07 0.53
CA VAL A 228 22.98 19.77 1.81
C VAL A 228 22.43 18.81 2.90
N PRO A 229 22.99 18.78 4.13
CA PRO A 229 22.57 17.87 5.20
C PRO A 229 21.13 18.06 5.69
N GLU A 230 20.58 19.27 5.65
CA GLU A 230 19.15 19.52 5.99
C GLU A 230 18.20 18.79 5.03
N SER A 231 18.56 18.73 3.76
CA SER A 231 17.80 18.04 2.74
C SER A 231 17.80 16.52 2.96
N LEU A 232 18.85 15.98 3.61
CA LEU A 232 18.91 14.56 3.99
C LEU A 232 17.84 14.20 5.03
N VAL A 233 17.67 15.03 6.08
CA VAL A 233 16.68 14.77 7.13
C VAL A 233 15.26 14.79 6.56
N ARG A 234 14.93 15.80 5.74
CA ARG A 234 13.63 15.88 5.04
C ARG A 234 13.40 14.66 4.15
N LEU A 235 14.44 14.20 3.46
CA LEU A 235 14.35 13.05 2.58
C LEU A 235 14.09 11.75 3.35
N VAL A 236 14.86 11.48 4.42
CA VAL A 236 14.68 10.28 5.26
C VAL A 236 13.26 10.20 5.81
N VAL A 237 12.71 11.33 6.24
CA VAL A 237 11.37 11.41 6.80
C VAL A 237 10.30 11.24 5.72
N SER A 238 10.54 11.74 4.51
CA SER A 238 9.68 11.48 3.35
C SER A 238 9.67 9.99 2.99
N ILE A 239 10.84 9.35 2.95
CA ILE A 239 10.96 7.89 2.71
C ILE A 239 10.20 7.11 3.77
N LEU A 240 10.37 7.47 5.05
CA LEU A 240 9.65 6.84 6.15
C LEU A 240 8.13 6.96 5.96
N LEU A 241 7.62 8.09 5.50
CA LEU A 241 6.20 8.28 5.19
C LEU A 241 5.71 7.27 4.14
N TYR A 242 6.43 7.11 3.02
CA TYR A 242 6.04 6.16 1.98
C TYR A 242 6.18 4.70 2.42
N VAL A 243 7.24 4.37 3.16
CA VAL A 243 7.45 3.01 3.70
C VAL A 243 6.35 2.63 4.67
N VAL A 244 6.00 3.52 5.60
CA VAL A 244 4.90 3.27 6.54
C VAL A 244 3.59 3.15 5.77
N SER A 245 3.31 4.00 4.79
CA SER A 245 2.12 3.90 3.94
C SER A 245 2.02 2.55 3.21
N ILE A 246 3.08 2.08 2.55
CA ILE A 246 3.11 0.78 1.86
C ILE A 246 2.90 -0.35 2.86
N TYR A 247 3.68 -0.36 3.95
CA TYR A 247 3.60 -1.36 4.99
C TYR A 247 2.17 -1.46 5.54
N SER A 248 1.51 -0.31 5.68
CA SER A 248 0.17 -0.21 6.26
C SER A 248 -0.90 -0.93 5.46
N VAL A 249 -0.88 -0.73 4.15
CA VAL A 249 -1.81 -1.36 3.22
C VAL A 249 -1.48 -2.83 3.02
N VAL A 250 -0.19 -3.12 2.79
CA VAL A 250 0.31 -4.48 2.56
C VAL A 250 0.02 -5.39 3.74
N GLN A 251 0.30 -4.93 4.97
CA GLN A 251 0.08 -5.73 6.17
C GLN A 251 -1.40 -6.07 6.33
N GLY A 252 -2.32 -5.13 6.10
CA GLY A 252 -3.76 -5.42 6.11
C GLY A 252 -4.17 -6.49 5.10
N LEU A 253 -3.62 -6.44 3.88
CA LEU A 253 -3.87 -7.45 2.85
C LEU A 253 -3.27 -8.82 3.19
N ILE A 254 -2.07 -8.84 3.77
CA ILE A 254 -1.41 -10.07 4.22
C ILE A 254 -2.20 -10.69 5.38
N CYS A 255 -2.64 -9.90 6.36
CA CYS A 255 -3.45 -10.39 7.48
C CYS A 255 -4.74 -11.07 6.98
N LEU A 256 -5.44 -10.47 6.01
CA LEU A 256 -6.64 -11.10 5.42
C LEU A 256 -6.33 -12.40 4.70
N THR A 257 -5.24 -12.43 3.91
CA THR A 257 -4.81 -13.64 3.20
C THR A 257 -4.43 -14.74 4.18
N HIS A 258 -3.67 -14.41 5.21
CA HIS A 258 -3.23 -15.35 6.24
C HIS A 258 -4.40 -15.90 7.07
N THR A 259 -5.40 -15.07 7.40
CA THR A 259 -6.63 -15.53 8.07
C THR A 259 -7.37 -16.53 7.18
N ASP A 260 -7.44 -16.27 5.87
CA ASP A 260 -8.10 -17.17 4.92
C ASP A 260 -7.39 -18.53 4.82
N ASP A 261 -6.07 -18.50 4.61
CA ASP A 261 -5.22 -19.68 4.49
C ASP A 261 -5.23 -20.51 5.79
N SER A 262 -5.07 -19.86 6.95
CA SER A 262 -5.15 -20.53 8.26
C SER A 262 -6.50 -21.20 8.50
N THR A 263 -7.60 -20.60 8.05
CA THR A 263 -8.94 -21.17 8.22
C THR A 263 -9.10 -22.39 7.32
N LEU A 264 -8.61 -22.32 6.08
CA LEU A 264 -8.63 -23.45 5.16
C LEU A 264 -7.80 -24.62 5.68
N GLU A 265 -6.63 -24.36 6.26
CA GLU A 265 -5.80 -25.40 6.88
C GLU A 265 -6.56 -26.16 7.98
N ILE A 266 -7.29 -25.46 8.84
CA ILE A 266 -8.12 -26.10 9.89
C ILE A 266 -9.23 -26.94 9.25
N VAL A 267 -9.89 -26.44 8.23
CA VAL A 267 -10.92 -27.21 7.50
C VAL A 267 -10.31 -28.48 6.90
N GLN A 268 -9.14 -28.39 6.27
CA GLN A 268 -8.43 -29.55 5.72
C GLN A 268 -8.00 -30.55 6.81
N GLN A 269 -7.56 -30.06 7.97
CA GLN A 269 -7.27 -30.91 9.13
C GLN A 269 -8.54 -31.65 9.59
N LEU A 270 -9.68 -30.95 9.72
CA LEU A 270 -10.96 -31.57 10.08
C LEU A 270 -11.41 -32.60 9.03
N GLN A 271 -11.19 -32.35 7.73
CA GLN A 271 -11.44 -33.33 6.66
C GLN A 271 -10.58 -34.59 6.84
N SER A 272 -9.29 -34.41 7.15
CA SER A 272 -8.36 -35.53 7.35
C SER A 272 -8.72 -36.37 8.57
N VAL A 273 -9.11 -35.74 9.69
CA VAL A 273 -9.55 -36.43 10.92
C VAL A 273 -10.85 -37.21 10.66
N SER A 274 -11.82 -36.60 10.00
CA SER A 274 -13.05 -37.29 9.57
C SER A 274 -12.76 -38.45 8.62
N GLY A 275 -11.75 -38.33 7.77
CA GLY A 275 -11.27 -39.41 6.91
C GLY A 275 -10.61 -40.56 7.66
N GLN A 276 -9.78 -40.26 8.67
CA GLN A 276 -9.08 -41.26 9.48
C GLN A 276 -10.01 -42.04 10.41
N ALA A 277 -11.08 -41.42 10.93
CA ALA A 277 -12.11 -42.10 11.72
C ALA A 277 -12.75 -43.31 10.99
N ARG A 278 -12.70 -43.33 9.65
CA ARG A 278 -13.14 -44.45 8.81
C ARG A 278 -12.04 -45.50 8.55
N ALA A 279 -10.77 -45.09 8.63
CA ALA A 279 -9.62 -45.93 8.26
C ALA A 279 -9.06 -46.75 9.44
N GLN A 280 -9.37 -46.40 10.69
CA GLN A 280 -9.04 -47.26 11.84
C GLN A 280 -9.93 -48.51 11.83
N PRO A 281 -9.38 -49.71 11.61
CA PRO A 281 -10.12 -50.93 11.85
C PRO A 281 -10.30 -51.05 13.37
N ARG A 282 -11.54 -51.21 13.84
CA ARG A 282 -11.85 -51.68 15.20
C ARG A 282 -11.18 -53.06 15.41
N GLN A 283 -9.92 -53.06 15.81
CA GLN A 283 -9.27 -54.18 16.48
C GLN A 283 -9.48 -53.89 17.98
N THR A 284 -10.28 -54.61 18.75
CA THR A 284 -10.29 -56.07 18.93
C THR A 284 -11.63 -56.53 19.52
N LEU A 285 -12.39 -57.36 18.79
CA LEU A 285 -13.24 -58.41 19.37
C LEU A 285 -13.65 -59.39 18.25
N PRO A 286 -13.38 -60.70 18.38
CA PRO A 286 -13.69 -61.68 17.33
C PRO A 286 -15.07 -62.29 17.60
N ALA A 287 -16.09 -61.89 16.85
CA ALA A 287 -17.19 -62.77 16.46
C ALA A 287 -18.09 -62.02 15.47
N LEU A 288 -18.58 -62.80 14.49
CA LEU A 288 -19.65 -62.54 13.54
C LEU A 288 -20.50 -61.27 13.75
N VAL A 289 -20.79 -60.63 12.61
CA VAL A 289 -22.00 -59.88 12.24
C VAL A 289 -21.68 -58.46 11.73
N THR A 290 -22.17 -58.23 10.50
CA THR A 290 -22.36 -56.97 9.77
C THR A 290 -21.15 -56.19 9.28
N ARG A 291 -21.09 -56.04 7.94
CA ARG A 291 -20.57 -54.84 7.26
C ARG A 291 -20.81 -53.63 8.16
N ALA A 292 -19.74 -52.97 8.57
CA ALA A 292 -19.77 -51.79 9.40
C ALA A 292 -20.79 -50.79 8.83
N ASN A 293 -21.89 -50.58 9.57
CA ASN A 293 -22.73 -49.40 9.42
C ASN A 293 -21.80 -48.21 9.65
N VAL A 294 -21.32 -47.61 8.55
CA VAL A 294 -20.78 -46.27 8.59
C VAL A 294 -21.94 -45.41 9.03
N ASP A 295 -21.80 -44.74 10.16
CA ASP A 295 -22.82 -43.87 10.70
C ASP A 295 -23.20 -42.82 9.63
N PRO A 296 -24.45 -42.81 9.13
CA PRO A 296 -24.88 -41.93 8.03
C PRO A 296 -24.58 -40.46 8.34
N ASP A 297 -24.66 -40.07 9.61
CA ASP A 297 -24.38 -38.73 10.11
C ASP A 297 -22.92 -38.31 9.86
N VAL A 298 -21.97 -39.26 9.91
CA VAL A 298 -20.55 -39.00 9.65
C VAL A 298 -20.28 -38.82 8.15
N VAL A 299 -21.01 -39.54 7.30
CA VAL A 299 -20.92 -39.40 5.84
C VAL A 299 -21.49 -38.05 5.40
N GLU A 300 -22.64 -37.67 5.95
CA GLU A 300 -23.27 -36.38 5.69
C GLU A 300 -22.39 -35.22 6.18
N LEU A 301 -21.86 -35.31 7.41
CA LEU A 301 -20.96 -34.30 7.96
C LEU A 301 -19.72 -34.09 7.09
N ARG A 302 -19.13 -35.18 6.58
CA ARG A 302 -17.99 -35.12 5.67
C ARG A 302 -18.35 -34.47 4.34
N SER A 303 -19.52 -34.83 3.78
CA SER A 303 -20.05 -34.21 2.57
C SER A 303 -20.21 -32.71 2.77
N ASN A 304 -20.83 -32.29 3.87
CA ASN A 304 -21.03 -30.89 4.22
C ASN A 304 -19.71 -30.14 4.38
N LEU A 305 -18.69 -30.78 4.97
CA LEU A 305 -17.37 -30.18 5.17
C LEU A 305 -16.55 -30.09 3.87
N MET A 306 -16.74 -31.03 2.93
CA MET A 306 -16.22 -30.89 1.56
C MET A 306 -16.90 -29.76 0.80
N THR A 307 -18.23 -29.68 0.87
CA THR A 307 -19.00 -28.59 0.23
C THR A 307 -18.62 -27.24 0.81
N PHE A 308 -18.43 -27.15 2.13
CA PHE A 308 -17.95 -25.95 2.80
C PHE A 308 -16.57 -25.53 2.29
N SER A 309 -15.61 -26.46 2.25
CA SER A 309 -14.27 -26.20 1.74
C SER A 309 -14.27 -25.73 0.27
N ALA A 310 -14.99 -26.44 -0.59
CA ALA A 310 -15.07 -26.11 -2.02
C ALA A 310 -15.89 -24.83 -2.30
N GLY A 311 -16.92 -24.57 -1.50
CA GLY A 311 -17.87 -23.48 -1.70
C GLY A 311 -17.46 -22.15 -1.08
N CYS A 312 -16.65 -22.15 -0.01
CA CYS A 312 -16.27 -20.94 0.73
C CYS A 312 -14.79 -20.54 0.60
N PHE A 313 -13.94 -21.39 -0.01
CA PHE A 313 -12.51 -21.14 -0.18
C PHE A 313 -12.07 -21.29 -1.64
N GLY A 314 -10.78 -21.11 -1.91
CA GLY A 314 -10.20 -21.18 -3.25
C GLY A 314 -10.39 -19.88 -4.03
N GLY A 315 -11.37 -19.85 -4.95
CA GLY A 315 -11.65 -18.66 -5.78
C GLY A 315 -12.31 -17.51 -5.00
N ARG A 316 -12.91 -17.79 -3.84
CA ARG A 316 -13.59 -16.82 -2.97
C ARG A 316 -12.67 -16.42 -1.81
N LYS A 317 -11.83 -15.42 -2.05
CA LYS A 317 -10.87 -14.90 -1.06
C LYS A 317 -11.41 -13.68 -0.33
N LEU A 318 -11.00 -13.52 0.93
CA LEU A 318 -11.30 -12.31 1.72
C LEU A 318 -10.45 -11.11 1.28
N ALA A 319 -9.19 -11.34 0.93
CA ALA A 319 -8.31 -10.29 0.44
C ALA A 319 -8.72 -9.89 -0.98
N PRO A 320 -8.91 -8.58 -1.26
CA PRO A 320 -9.21 -8.12 -2.61
C PRO A 320 -8.00 -8.36 -3.52
N PRO A 321 -8.18 -8.99 -4.70
CA PRO A 321 -7.10 -9.13 -5.66
C PRO A 321 -6.76 -7.76 -6.24
N LEU A 322 -5.48 -7.39 -6.21
CA LEU A 322 -5.01 -6.18 -6.85
C LEU A 322 -4.80 -6.46 -8.34
N HIS A 323 -5.43 -5.66 -9.21
CA HIS A 323 -5.29 -5.80 -10.66
C HIS A 323 -3.80 -5.68 -11.04
N GLY A 324 -3.26 -6.68 -11.75
CA GLY A 324 -1.86 -6.75 -12.15
C GLY A 324 -0.89 -7.35 -11.12
N LEU A 325 -1.18 -7.26 -9.81
CA LEU A 325 -0.33 -7.80 -8.74
C LEU A 325 -0.85 -9.12 -8.15
N GLY A 326 -2.13 -9.45 -8.37
CA GLY A 326 -2.75 -10.64 -7.81
C GLY A 326 -2.97 -10.52 -6.29
N ASN A 327 -2.75 -11.62 -5.58
CA ASN A 327 -2.84 -11.63 -4.11
C ASN A 327 -1.54 -11.09 -3.52
N VAL A 328 -1.64 -10.10 -2.63
CA VAL A 328 -0.49 -9.54 -1.96
C VAL A 328 0.02 -10.53 -0.92
N THR A 329 1.27 -10.96 -1.10
CA THR A 329 1.97 -11.86 -0.19
C THR A 329 3.25 -11.20 0.29
N GLN A 330 3.93 -11.81 1.27
CA GLN A 330 5.28 -11.38 1.65
C GLN A 330 6.25 -11.34 0.45
N GLY A 331 6.07 -12.25 -0.52
CA GLY A 331 6.84 -12.24 -1.76
C GLY A 331 6.68 -10.94 -2.55
N THR A 332 5.46 -10.41 -2.63
CA THR A 332 5.16 -9.12 -3.28
C THR A 332 5.94 -7.98 -2.63
N VAL A 333 6.09 -8.00 -1.30
CA VAL A 333 6.86 -7.01 -0.54
C VAL A 333 8.34 -7.04 -0.92
N PHE A 334 8.94 -8.24 -0.93
CA PHE A 334 10.32 -8.42 -1.35
C PHE A 334 10.54 -7.98 -2.80
N THR A 335 9.59 -8.25 -3.71
CA THR A 335 9.66 -7.78 -5.10
C THR A 335 9.65 -6.25 -5.18
N ILE A 336 8.76 -5.57 -4.44
CA ILE A 336 8.71 -4.10 -4.42
C ILE A 336 10.05 -3.54 -3.93
N PHE A 337 10.55 -4.01 -2.78
CA PHE A 337 11.84 -3.54 -2.25
C PHE A 337 13.02 -3.87 -3.18
N GLY A 338 13.02 -5.04 -3.81
CA GLY A 338 14.02 -5.42 -4.80
C GLY A 338 14.04 -4.46 -5.99
N LEU A 339 12.87 -4.12 -6.54
CA LEU A 339 12.76 -3.17 -7.64
C LEU A 339 13.21 -1.76 -7.25
N LEU A 340 12.84 -1.29 -6.05
CA LEU A 340 13.30 0.00 -5.51
C LEU A 340 14.83 0.02 -5.37
N PHE A 341 15.42 -1.07 -4.87
CA PHE A 341 16.87 -1.19 -4.69
C PHE A 341 17.60 -1.22 -6.04
N THR A 342 17.10 -1.97 -7.02
CA THR A 342 17.64 -1.98 -8.39
C THR A 342 17.55 -0.61 -9.05
N PHE A 343 16.42 0.10 -8.87
CA PHE A 343 16.27 1.46 -9.38
C PHE A 343 17.27 2.43 -8.74
N LEU A 344 17.48 2.34 -7.42
CA LEU A 344 18.48 3.16 -6.74
C LEU A 344 19.90 2.90 -7.27
N ILE A 345 20.28 1.63 -7.47
CA ILE A 345 21.58 1.28 -8.07
C ILE A 345 21.72 1.90 -9.46
N PHE A 346 20.69 1.75 -10.31
CA PHE A 346 20.68 2.35 -11.65
C PHE A 346 20.86 3.88 -11.60
N MET A 347 20.16 4.57 -10.70
CA MET A 347 20.27 6.02 -10.55
C MET A 347 21.66 6.45 -10.07
N MET A 348 22.30 5.69 -9.16
CA MET A 348 23.67 5.95 -8.73
C MET A 348 24.68 5.74 -9.88
N GLU A 349 24.50 4.69 -10.69
CA GLU A 349 25.35 4.43 -11.84
C GLU A 349 25.26 5.54 -12.89
N GLU A 350 24.04 6.01 -13.17
CA GLU A 350 23.80 7.09 -14.14
C GLU A 350 24.42 8.42 -13.71
N SER A 351 24.40 8.74 -12.41
CA SER A 351 25.12 9.93 -11.92
C SER A 351 26.62 9.84 -12.11
N HIS A 352 27.22 8.67 -11.85
CA HIS A 352 28.66 8.50 -12.04
C HIS A 352 29.07 8.59 -13.51
N ARG A 353 28.21 8.13 -14.44
CA ARG A 353 28.46 8.26 -15.89
C ARG A 353 28.33 9.70 -16.38
N SER A 354 27.42 10.47 -15.80
CA SER A 354 27.20 11.88 -16.16
C SER A 354 28.32 12.82 -15.71
N ASP A 355 29.17 12.37 -14.78
CA ASP A 355 30.33 13.11 -14.27
C ASP A 355 31.67 12.61 -14.86
N ALA A 356 31.63 11.56 -15.68
CA ALA A 356 32.80 11.10 -16.42
C ALA A 356 33.09 12.06 -17.60
N PRO A 357 34.36 12.44 -17.84
CA PRO A 357 34.70 13.22 -19.01
C PRO A 357 34.23 12.49 -20.28
N PRO A 358 33.72 13.22 -21.29
CA PRO A 358 33.23 12.60 -22.51
C PRO A 358 34.30 11.67 -23.07
N SER A 359 33.93 10.41 -23.28
CA SER A 359 34.81 9.48 -23.98
C SER A 359 35.23 10.10 -25.31
N PRO A 360 36.51 10.00 -25.72
CA PRO A 360 36.97 10.56 -27.00
C PRO A 360 36.19 10.01 -28.21
N ALA A 361 35.48 8.88 -28.06
CA ALA A 361 34.54 8.37 -29.06
C ALA A 361 33.24 9.22 -29.20
N ALA A 362 32.78 9.88 -28.13
CA ALA A 362 31.61 10.77 -28.15
C ALA A 362 31.93 12.15 -28.74
N GLU A 363 33.15 12.66 -28.57
CA GLU A 363 33.62 13.88 -29.24
C GLU A 363 33.80 13.64 -30.75
N CYS A 364 34.25 12.46 -31.15
CA CYS A 364 34.32 12.07 -32.57
C CYS A 364 32.93 12.01 -33.24
N SER A 365 31.90 11.49 -32.56
CA SER A 365 30.55 11.41 -33.13
C SER A 365 29.83 12.75 -33.16
N ALA A 366 30.04 13.62 -32.17
CA ALA A 366 29.53 14.99 -32.17
C ALA A 366 30.17 15.85 -33.29
N GLY A 367 31.48 15.69 -33.53
CA GLY A 367 32.17 16.35 -34.64
C GLY A 367 31.68 15.90 -36.03
N VAL A 368 31.33 14.61 -36.19
CA VAL A 368 30.76 14.08 -37.43
C VAL A 368 29.33 14.60 -37.66
N PHE A 369 28.51 14.72 -36.62
CA PHE A 369 27.15 15.28 -36.73
C PHE A 369 27.16 16.79 -37.02
N ALA A 370 28.05 17.56 -36.40
CA ALA A 370 28.22 18.99 -36.67
C ALA A 370 28.72 19.24 -38.11
N ALA A 371 29.64 18.39 -38.61
CA ALA A 371 30.10 18.45 -39.99
C ALA A 371 29.01 18.09 -41.02
N PHE A 372 28.08 17.20 -40.66
CA PHE A 372 26.93 16.86 -41.52
C PHE A 372 25.89 18.00 -41.59
N ASN A 373 25.65 18.70 -40.47
CA ASN A 373 24.65 19.79 -40.42
C ASN A 373 25.11 21.09 -41.10
N ASN A 374 26.42 21.31 -41.24
CA ASN A 374 26.95 22.44 -42.00
C ASN A 374 26.95 22.20 -43.52
N LYS A 375 26.81 20.96 -44.00
CA LYS A 375 26.75 20.64 -45.43
C LYS A 375 25.35 20.76 -46.04
N THR A 376 24.31 20.85 -45.22
CA THR A 376 22.90 20.99 -45.66
C THR A 376 22.40 22.44 -45.68
N LYS A 377 23.26 23.41 -45.33
CA LYS A 377 22.98 24.86 -45.38
C LYS A 377 23.69 25.59 -46.53
N GLY A 378 24.23 24.85 -47.51
CA GLY A 378 24.86 25.40 -48.72
C GLY A 378 23.94 25.33 -49.92
#